data_AF-A0AAV8UGQ6-F1
#
_entry.id   AF-A0AAV8UGQ6-F1
#
_cell.length_a   1.000
_cell.length_b   1.000
_cell.length_c   1.000
_cell.angle_alpha   90.00
_cell.angle_beta   90.00
_cell.angle_gamma   90.00
#
_symmetry.space_group_name_H-M   'P 1'
#
loop_
_entity.id
_entity.type
_entity.pdbx_description
1 polymer ?
#
loop_
_entity_poly.entity_id
_entity_poly.type
_entity_poly.pdbx_seq_one_letter_code
_entity_poly.pdbx_strand_id
1 'polypeptide(L)'
;MSAVDVFNVQVLDNPAPFTNTLQFEITYEVRETLTQDIEWKVTYVGSAEDQAHDQELDCVLLPADTPGRFKFVLEVDPPEPKLIPSQDLVGVTIILLTCSYREREFLRVGYYVNNEYTDSELQENPPATPVIDKIVRNIVGDQPRVTKFRHKFDFGDPNEELSVDRQAEIQAERDTLTEEARKRNTANAAV
;
A
#
# COMPACT_ATOMS: atom_id res chain seq x y z
N MET A 1 -5.84 23.78 3.64
CA MET A 1 -5.87 23.33 2.22
C MET A 1 -4.70 22.37 2.01
N SER A 2 -4.80 21.34 1.17
CA SER A 2 -3.68 20.41 0.93
C SER A 2 -2.70 21.02 -0.08
N ALA A 3 -1.40 21.03 0.23
CA ALA A 3 -0.38 21.54 -0.69
C ALA A 3 -0.10 20.56 -1.84
N VAL A 4 -0.38 19.27 -1.62
CA VAL A 4 -0.21 18.18 -2.58
C VAL A 4 -1.55 17.46 -2.74
N ASP A 5 -1.97 17.25 -3.99
CA ASP A 5 -3.16 16.48 -4.31
C ASP A 5 -2.82 15.33 -5.27
N VAL A 6 -3.25 14.13 -4.93
CA VAL A 6 -3.06 12.94 -5.78
C VAL A 6 -4.34 12.69 -6.56
N PHE A 7 -4.21 12.62 -7.88
CA PHE A 7 -5.34 12.48 -8.81
C PHE A 7 -5.63 11.02 -9.14
N ASN A 8 -4.56 10.26 -9.37
CA ASN A 8 -4.68 8.92 -9.92
C ASN A 8 -3.49 8.08 -9.52
N VAL A 9 -3.76 6.83 -9.17
CA VAL A 9 -2.74 5.80 -8.92
C VAL A 9 -3.22 4.56 -9.65
N GLN A 10 -2.52 4.22 -10.73
CA GLN A 10 -2.83 3.05 -11.56
C GLN A 10 -1.83 1.94 -11.27
N VAL A 11 -2.36 0.74 -11.06
CA VAL A 11 -1.53 -0.46 -10.95
C VAL A 11 -1.28 -0.98 -12.35
N LEU A 12 -0.01 -1.06 -12.73
CA LEU A 12 0.43 -1.65 -13.98
C LEU A 12 0.78 -3.13 -13.76
N ASP A 13 0.88 -3.88 -14.86
CA ASP A 13 1.31 -5.29 -14.87
C ASP A 13 0.55 -6.19 -13.87
N ASN A 14 -0.78 -6.23 -14.02
CA ASN A 14 -1.68 -6.98 -13.14
C ASN A 14 -2.78 -7.71 -13.94
N PRO A 15 -3.08 -8.99 -13.66
CA PRO A 15 -2.44 -9.89 -12.70
C PRO A 15 -1.05 -10.36 -13.14
N ALA A 16 -0.18 -10.69 -12.18
CA ALA A 16 1.22 -11.08 -12.44
C ALA A 16 1.72 -12.15 -11.46
N PRO A 17 2.82 -12.86 -11.75
CA PRO A 17 3.46 -13.76 -10.79
C PRO A 17 3.86 -13.02 -9.50
N PHE A 18 3.81 -13.71 -8.36
CA PHE A 18 4.17 -13.13 -7.06
C PHE A 18 5.58 -12.51 -7.05
N THR A 19 6.52 -13.17 -7.72
CA THR A 19 7.94 -12.78 -7.81
C THR A 19 8.23 -11.67 -8.82
N ASN A 20 7.20 -11.12 -9.48
CA ASN A 20 7.38 -10.04 -10.44
C ASN A 20 7.48 -8.66 -9.73
N THR A 21 8.06 -7.65 -10.37
CA THR A 21 8.09 -6.28 -9.86
C THR A 21 6.69 -5.67 -9.83
N LEU A 22 6.40 -4.85 -8.82
CA LEU A 22 5.16 -4.10 -8.69
C LEU A 22 5.34 -2.73 -9.36
N GLN A 23 4.38 -2.28 -10.15
CA GLN A 23 4.48 -1.02 -10.86
C GLN A 23 3.25 -0.14 -10.58
N PHE A 24 3.49 1.04 -10.02
CA PHE A 24 2.45 2.02 -9.72
C PHE A 24 2.69 3.31 -10.52
N GLU A 25 1.78 3.62 -11.43
CA GLU A 25 1.77 4.90 -12.13
C GLU A 25 1.00 5.93 -11.31
N ILE A 26 1.74 6.90 -10.76
CA ILE A 26 1.20 7.90 -9.82
C ILE A 26 1.14 9.25 -10.53
N THR A 27 -0.03 9.88 -10.48
CA THR A 27 -0.26 11.25 -10.97
C THR A 27 -0.68 12.16 -9.82
N TYR A 28 0.11 13.18 -9.55
CA TYR A 28 -0.11 14.14 -8.46
C TYR A 28 0.15 15.59 -8.89
N GLU A 29 -0.37 16.55 -8.12
CA GLU A 29 -0.17 17.99 -8.31
C GLU A 29 0.42 18.58 -7.03
N VAL A 30 1.50 19.31 -7.19
CA VAL A 30 2.03 20.22 -6.17
C VAL A 30 1.41 21.58 -6.45
N ARG A 31 0.59 22.09 -5.54
CA ARG A 31 -0.05 23.40 -5.68
C ARG A 31 0.80 24.54 -5.15
N GLU A 32 1.58 24.24 -4.12
CA GLU A 32 2.42 25.19 -3.41
C GLU A 32 3.83 24.60 -3.28
N THR A 33 4.85 25.42 -3.53
CA THR A 33 6.26 25.03 -3.37
C THR A 33 6.51 24.58 -1.93
N LEU A 34 7.02 23.36 -1.77
CA LEU A 34 7.46 22.83 -0.49
C LEU A 34 8.97 22.99 -0.33
N THR A 35 9.41 23.15 0.91
CA THR A 35 10.83 23.29 1.27
C THR A 35 11.57 21.96 1.34
N GLN A 36 10.86 20.85 1.54
CA GLN A 36 11.41 19.50 1.58
C GLN A 36 10.79 18.60 0.51
N ASP A 37 11.42 17.45 0.32
CA ASP A 37 10.95 16.44 -0.61
C ASP A 37 9.73 15.70 -0.02
N ILE A 38 8.91 15.19 -0.93
CA ILE A 38 7.80 14.30 -0.61
C ILE A 38 8.32 12.86 -0.67
N GLU A 39 8.08 12.10 0.38
CA GLU A 39 8.42 10.69 0.46
C GLU A 39 7.24 9.83 0.00
N TRP A 40 7.48 8.96 -0.96
CA TRP A 40 6.55 7.92 -1.40
C TRP A 40 7.09 6.57 -0.96
N LYS A 41 6.27 5.82 -0.23
CA LYS A 41 6.70 4.55 0.35
C LYS A 41 5.68 3.47 0.08
N VAL A 42 6.15 2.31 -0.38
CA VAL A 42 5.32 1.13 -0.61
C VAL A 42 5.61 0.11 0.48
N THR A 43 4.56 -0.28 1.19
CA THR A 43 4.64 -1.30 2.25
C THR A 43 3.71 -2.46 1.91
N TYR A 44 4.25 -3.67 1.95
CA TYR A 44 3.50 -4.90 1.82
C TYR A 44 3.15 -5.43 3.20
N VAL A 45 1.87 -5.71 3.45
CA VAL A 45 1.41 -6.30 4.71
C VAL A 45 1.65 -7.80 4.68
N GLY A 46 2.66 -8.29 5.42
CA GLY A 46 2.99 -9.71 5.42
C GLY A 46 2.01 -10.56 6.23
N SER A 47 1.44 -10.01 7.31
CA SER A 47 0.42 -10.69 8.09
C SER A 47 -0.64 -9.72 8.56
N ALA A 48 -1.86 -10.25 8.66
CA ALA A 48 -2.98 -9.51 9.20
C ALA A 48 -2.87 -9.28 10.72
N GLU A 49 -2.19 -10.17 11.43
CA GLU A 49 -2.18 -10.18 12.89
C GLU A 49 -0.93 -9.52 13.48
N ASP A 50 0.16 -9.44 12.70
CA ASP A 50 1.44 -8.92 13.17
C ASP A 50 2.11 -7.99 12.15
N GLN A 51 2.42 -6.78 12.61
CA GLN A 51 3.15 -5.76 11.87
C GLN A 51 4.64 -6.08 11.69
N ALA A 52 5.19 -6.98 12.50
CA ALA A 52 6.58 -7.40 12.38
C ALA A 52 6.89 -8.08 11.03
N HIS A 53 5.84 -8.54 10.32
CA HIS A 53 5.94 -9.13 8.99
C HIS A 53 5.72 -8.12 7.85
N ASP A 54 5.44 -6.85 8.16
CA ASP A 54 5.33 -5.80 7.16
C ASP A 54 6.69 -5.56 6.51
N GLN A 55 6.70 -5.45 5.19
CA GLN A 55 7.91 -5.22 4.42
C GLN A 55 7.82 -3.89 3.69
N GLU A 56 8.78 -3.01 3.96
CA GLU A 56 9.01 -1.82 3.15
C GLU A 56 9.70 -2.25 1.86
N LEU A 57 9.01 -2.12 0.73
CA LEU A 57 9.51 -2.58 -0.57
C LEU A 57 10.41 -1.54 -1.21
N ASP A 58 9.97 -0.28 -1.18
CA ASP A 58 10.77 0.83 -1.68
C ASP A 58 10.31 2.16 -1.07
N CYS A 59 11.22 3.13 -1.10
CA CYS A 59 11.03 4.48 -0.62
C CYS A 59 11.70 5.47 -1.58
N VAL A 60 10.90 6.35 -2.19
CA VAL A 60 11.37 7.34 -3.16
C VAL A 60 11.05 8.74 -2.66
N LEU A 61 12.07 9.59 -2.65
CA LEU A 61 11.98 11.02 -2.35
C LEU A 61 11.88 11.80 -3.66
N LEU A 62 10.81 12.58 -3.81
CA LEU A 62 10.60 13.44 -4.96
C LEU A 62 10.59 14.91 -4.55
N PRO A 63 11.34 15.79 -5.23
CA PRO A 63 11.34 17.20 -4.93
C PRO A 63 9.99 17.83 -5.28
N ALA A 64 9.52 18.70 -4.39
CA ALA A 64 8.27 19.45 -4.54
C ALA A 64 8.50 20.97 -4.53
N ASP A 65 9.65 21.39 -5.05
CA ASP A 65 10.11 22.78 -5.11
C ASP A 65 9.34 23.62 -6.14
N THR A 66 8.71 22.95 -7.11
CA THR A 66 8.01 23.59 -8.22
C THR A 66 6.54 23.17 -8.25
N PRO A 67 5.60 24.13 -8.33
CA PRO A 67 4.19 23.81 -8.46
C PRO A 67 3.91 23.31 -9.87
N GLY A 68 3.08 22.28 -9.99
CA GLY A 68 2.80 21.64 -11.25
C GLY A 68 2.18 20.26 -11.07
N ARG A 69 1.82 19.65 -12.20
CA ARG A 69 1.37 18.26 -12.26
C ARG A 69 2.52 17.37 -12.66
N PHE A 70 2.72 16.32 -11.87
CA PHE A 70 3.77 15.35 -12.04
C PHE A 70 3.16 13.97 -12.24
N LYS A 71 3.85 13.18 -13.05
CA LYS A 71 3.51 11.80 -13.33
C LYS A 71 4.80 10.99 -13.34
N PHE A 72 4.83 9.90 -12.59
CA PHE A 72 5.96 8.99 -12.57
C PHE A 72 5.47 7.55 -12.37
N VAL A 73 6.33 6.60 -12.70
CA VAL A 73 6.11 5.17 -12.45
C VAL A 73 7.05 4.76 -11.33
N LEU A 74 6.48 4.25 -10.25
CA LEU A 74 7.19 3.66 -9.13
C LEU A 74 7.24 2.15 -9.35
N GLU A 75 8.43 1.64 -9.68
CA GLU A 75 8.70 0.21 -9.85
C GLU A 75 9.39 -0.30 -8.59
N VAL A 76 8.81 -1.29 -7.93
CA VAL A 76 9.33 -1.83 -6.67
C VAL A 76 9.48 -3.34 -6.75
N ASP A 77 10.50 -3.86 -6.06
CA ASP A 77 10.75 -5.29 -5.98
C ASP A 77 9.62 -6.01 -5.21
N PRO A 78 9.35 -7.29 -5.52
CA PRO A 78 8.38 -8.08 -4.77
C PRO A 78 8.81 -8.25 -3.29
N PRO A 79 7.86 -8.47 -2.37
CA PRO A 79 8.18 -8.81 -0.99
C PRO A 79 8.96 -10.13 -0.89
N GLU A 80 9.81 -10.24 0.15
CA GLU A 80 10.52 -11.48 0.44
C GLU A 80 9.55 -12.53 1.01
N PRO A 81 9.34 -13.68 0.33
CA PRO A 81 8.38 -14.69 0.77
C PRO A 81 8.72 -15.33 2.13
N LYS A 82 10.00 -15.34 2.50
CA LYS A 82 10.48 -15.98 3.73
C LYS A 82 10.09 -15.23 4.99
N LEU A 83 9.88 -13.91 4.87
CA LEU A 83 9.48 -13.05 5.96
C LEU A 83 7.96 -13.06 6.17
N ILE A 84 7.21 -13.64 5.23
CA ILE A 84 5.75 -13.76 5.27
C ILE A 84 5.40 -15.13 5.85
N PRO A 85 4.47 -15.21 6.82
CA PRO A 85 3.97 -16.49 7.31
C PRO A 85 3.35 -17.32 6.17
N SER A 86 3.67 -18.62 6.10
CA SER A 86 3.18 -19.51 5.04
C SER A 86 1.66 -19.53 4.87
N GLN A 87 0.92 -19.29 5.96
CA GLN A 87 -0.54 -19.21 5.99
C GLN A 87 -1.12 -17.93 5.37
N ASP A 88 -0.34 -16.85 5.36
CA ASP A 88 -0.72 -15.52 4.84
C ASP A 88 -0.15 -15.30 3.42
N LEU A 89 0.67 -16.24 2.93
CA LEU A 89 1.25 -16.18 1.59
C LEU A 89 0.19 -16.33 0.49
N VAL A 90 -0.82 -17.15 0.74
CA VAL A 90 -1.93 -17.45 -0.16
C VAL A 90 -3.22 -16.88 0.44
N GLY A 91 -3.98 -16.14 -0.37
CA GLY A 91 -5.15 -15.40 0.04
C GLY A 91 -5.00 -13.90 -0.17
N VAL A 92 -5.92 -13.15 0.42
CA VAL A 92 -6.02 -11.70 0.36
C VAL A 92 -5.13 -11.06 1.41
N THR A 93 -4.32 -10.12 0.96
CA THR A 93 -3.47 -9.23 1.73
C THR A 93 -3.59 -7.79 1.19
N ILE A 94 -2.78 -6.87 1.69
CA ILE A 94 -2.85 -5.44 1.40
C ILE A 94 -1.47 -4.89 1.05
N ILE A 95 -1.41 -4.04 0.04
CA ILE A 95 -0.30 -3.13 -0.20
C ILE A 95 -0.72 -1.72 0.18
N LEU A 96 0.13 -1.02 0.91
CA LEU A 96 -0.06 0.37 1.32
C LEU A 96 0.93 1.25 0.56
N LEU A 97 0.42 2.14 -0.27
CA LEU A 97 1.17 3.26 -0.82
C LEU A 97 0.95 4.48 0.09
N THR A 98 2.00 4.92 0.76
CA THR A 98 1.96 6.05 1.68
C THR A 98 2.72 7.24 1.10
N CYS A 99 2.21 8.43 1.36
CA CYS A 99 2.83 9.68 0.97
C CYS A 99 3.02 10.55 2.21
N SER A 100 4.28 10.91 2.47
CA SER A 100 4.73 11.59 3.67
C SER A 100 5.47 12.87 3.32
N TYR A 101 5.31 13.89 4.15
CA TYR A 101 6.08 15.13 4.09
C TYR A 101 6.64 15.39 5.48
N ARG A 102 7.94 15.66 5.64
CA ARG A 102 8.57 15.85 6.96
C ARG A 102 8.27 14.71 7.94
N GLU A 103 8.42 13.46 7.49
CA GLU A 103 8.15 12.24 8.27
C GLU A 103 6.69 12.10 8.76
N ARG A 104 5.77 12.86 8.16
CA ARG A 104 4.36 12.86 8.54
C ARG A 104 3.50 12.48 7.34
N GLU A 105 2.87 11.33 7.44
CA GLU A 105 1.92 10.84 6.45
C GLU A 105 0.74 11.80 6.29
N PHE A 106 0.37 12.08 5.05
CA PHE A 106 -0.80 12.88 4.71
C PHE A 106 -1.75 12.17 3.72
N LEU A 107 -1.28 11.13 3.05
CA LEU A 107 -2.08 10.29 2.17
C LEU A 107 -1.65 8.84 2.32
N ARG A 108 -2.65 7.96 2.34
CA ARG A 108 -2.50 6.52 2.24
C ARG A 108 -3.44 5.97 1.18
N VAL A 109 -2.93 5.07 0.37
CA VAL A 109 -3.71 4.34 -0.64
C VAL A 109 -3.48 2.85 -0.41
N GLY A 110 -4.52 2.18 0.09
CA GLY A 110 -4.53 0.75 0.31
C GLY A 110 -5.10 0.00 -0.89
N TYR A 111 -4.35 -0.98 -1.38
CA TYR A 111 -4.78 -1.92 -2.40
C TYR A 111 -4.92 -3.31 -1.81
N TYR A 112 -6.06 -3.96 -2.06
CA TYR A 112 -6.20 -5.38 -1.78
C TYR A 112 -5.44 -6.19 -2.83
N VAL A 113 -4.67 -7.15 -2.38
CA VAL A 113 -3.91 -8.08 -3.23
C VAL A 113 -4.41 -9.47 -2.94
N ASN A 114 -4.80 -10.22 -3.97
CA ASN A 114 -5.22 -11.60 -3.86
C ASN A 114 -4.15 -12.51 -4.45
N ASN A 115 -3.57 -13.36 -3.61
CA ASN A 115 -2.54 -14.33 -3.99
C ASN A 115 -3.19 -15.71 -4.14
N GLU A 116 -3.23 -16.24 -5.36
CA GLU A 116 -3.87 -17.53 -5.64
C GLU A 116 -2.92 -18.41 -6.45
N TYR A 117 -3.06 -19.74 -6.26
CA TYR A 117 -2.37 -20.69 -7.12
C TYR A 117 -3.02 -20.75 -8.49
N THR A 118 -2.23 -20.93 -9.54
CA THR A 118 -2.75 -21.18 -10.89
C THR A 118 -3.37 -22.57 -11.05
N ASP A 119 -2.90 -23.54 -10.26
CA ASP A 119 -3.30 -24.95 -10.38
C ASP A 119 -4.46 -25.26 -9.43
N SER A 120 -5.59 -25.74 -9.97
CA SER A 120 -6.78 -26.08 -9.18
C SER A 120 -6.52 -27.17 -8.13
N GLU A 121 -5.63 -28.13 -8.40
CA GLU A 121 -5.24 -29.16 -7.43
C GLU A 121 -4.53 -28.57 -6.20
N LEU A 122 -3.72 -27.53 -6.39
CA LEU A 122 -3.02 -26.83 -5.31
C LEU A 122 -3.94 -25.86 -4.57
N GLN A 123 -5.01 -25.39 -5.21
CA GLN A 123 -6.07 -24.63 -4.53
C GLN A 123 -6.89 -25.54 -3.61
N GLU A 124 -7.30 -26.72 -4.08
CA GLU A 124 -8.08 -27.67 -3.26
C GLU A 124 -7.25 -28.35 -2.17
N ASN A 125 -5.97 -28.63 -2.43
CA ASN A 125 -5.04 -29.25 -1.49
C ASN A 125 -3.78 -28.39 -1.35
N PRO A 126 -3.85 -27.27 -0.61
CA PRO A 126 -2.68 -26.42 -0.43
C PRO A 126 -1.55 -27.20 0.26
N PRO A 127 -0.34 -27.22 -0.32
CA PRO A 127 0.78 -27.91 0.28
C PRO A 127 1.18 -27.24 1.59
N ALA A 128 1.72 -28.01 2.53
CA ALA A 128 2.19 -27.48 3.82
C ALA A 128 3.32 -26.43 3.68
N THR A 129 4.04 -26.47 2.55
CA THR A 129 5.02 -25.45 2.17
C THR A 129 4.54 -24.78 0.88
N PRO A 130 4.21 -23.47 0.90
CA PRO A 130 3.72 -22.78 -0.28
C PRO A 130 4.73 -22.79 -1.44
N VAL A 131 4.24 -23.03 -2.65
CA VAL A 131 5.07 -23.04 -3.87
C VAL A 131 4.99 -21.67 -4.52
N ILE A 132 5.91 -20.78 -4.14
CA ILE A 132 5.91 -19.35 -4.51
C ILE A 132 5.86 -19.15 -6.04
N ASP A 133 6.57 -19.97 -6.81
CA ASP A 133 6.64 -19.87 -8.28
C ASP A 133 5.29 -20.08 -8.97
N LYS A 134 4.32 -20.69 -8.29
CA LYS A 134 2.98 -20.97 -8.81
C LYS A 134 1.91 -20.00 -8.30
N ILE A 135 2.32 -19.01 -7.51
CA ILE A 135 1.41 -18.00 -6.97
C ILE A 135 1.33 -16.85 -7.95
N VAL A 136 0.11 -16.53 -8.35
CA VAL A 136 -0.23 -15.33 -9.11
C VAL A 136 -0.89 -14.35 -8.14
N ARG A 137 -0.37 -13.12 -8.14
CA ARG A 137 -0.97 -12.02 -7.40
C ARG A 137 -1.90 -11.23 -8.32
N ASN A 138 -3.04 -10.84 -7.77
CA ASN A 138 -4.01 -9.97 -8.40
C ASN A 138 -4.33 -8.80 -7.49
N ILE A 139 -3.90 -7.61 -7.87
CA ILE A 139 -4.11 -6.36 -7.16
C ILE A 139 -5.43 -5.76 -7.62
N VAL A 140 -6.36 -5.55 -6.68
CA VAL A 140 -7.67 -4.95 -6.95
C VAL A 140 -7.51 -3.43 -7.11
N GLY A 141 -7.04 -3.03 -8.29
CA GLY A 141 -6.75 -1.64 -8.65
C GLY A 141 -7.99 -0.74 -8.76
N ASP A 142 -9.18 -1.30 -8.99
CA ASP A 142 -10.41 -0.55 -9.25
C ASP A 142 -11.05 0.06 -7.99
N GLN A 143 -10.75 -0.49 -6.81
CA GLN A 143 -11.33 -0.04 -5.54
C GLN A 143 -10.23 0.25 -4.51
N PRO A 144 -9.35 1.23 -4.78
CA PRO A 144 -8.35 1.64 -3.80
C PRO A 144 -9.04 2.28 -2.60
N ARG A 145 -8.56 1.97 -1.41
CA ARG A 145 -8.97 2.63 -0.17
C ARG A 145 -8.06 3.84 0.04
N VAL A 146 -8.61 5.03 -0.18
CA VAL A 146 -7.84 6.28 -0.08
C VAL A 146 -8.18 6.99 1.21
N THR A 147 -7.14 7.27 2.00
CA THR A 147 -7.27 8.01 3.26
C THR A 147 -6.37 9.23 3.26
N LYS A 148 -6.97 10.35 3.62
CA LYS A 148 -6.30 11.65 3.66
C LYS A 148 -6.24 12.13 5.09
N PHE A 149 -5.03 12.38 5.59
CA PHE A 149 -4.81 12.91 6.92
C PHE A 149 -4.58 14.42 6.84
N ARG A 150 -5.15 15.17 7.79
CA ARG A 150 -4.93 16.63 7.86
C ARG A 150 -3.45 16.94 8.10
N HIS A 151 -2.77 17.57 7.17
CA HIS A 151 -1.34 17.78 7.31
C HIS A 151 -0.96 19.26 7.34
N LYS A 152 -0.01 19.61 8.20
CA LYS A 152 0.57 20.96 8.26
C LYS A 152 1.78 21.01 7.33
N PHE A 153 1.55 21.59 6.16
CA PHE A 153 2.62 21.98 5.25
C PHE A 153 3.27 23.29 5.73
N ASP A 154 4.17 23.84 4.93
CA ASP A 154 5.02 24.99 5.30
C ASP A 154 4.26 26.29 5.62
N PHE A 155 2.98 26.35 5.24
CA PHE A 155 2.15 27.56 5.30
C PHE A 155 1.01 27.47 6.34
N GLY A 156 1.06 26.50 7.26
CA GLY A 156 0.06 26.33 8.31
C GLY A 156 0.19 27.33 9.46
N ASP A 157 -0.94 27.69 10.09
CA ASP A 157 -0.96 28.58 11.25
C ASP A 157 -0.21 27.91 12.44
N PRO A 158 0.78 28.58 13.08
CA PRO A 158 1.55 27.99 14.18
C PRO A 158 0.67 27.57 15.37
N ASN A 159 -0.54 28.13 15.53
CA ASN A 159 -1.43 27.88 16.66
C ASN A 159 -2.45 26.74 16.48
N GLU A 160 -2.52 26.07 15.32
CA GLU A 160 -3.39 24.89 15.17
C GLU A 160 -2.74 23.67 15.83
N GLU A 161 -3.12 23.28 17.04
CA GLU A 161 -2.69 21.97 17.55
C GLU A 161 -3.27 20.86 16.66
N LEU A 162 -2.38 20.14 15.95
CA LEU A 162 -2.77 18.88 15.30
C LEU A 162 -2.93 17.86 16.42
N SER A 163 -4.14 17.30 16.56
CA SER A 163 -4.44 16.28 17.57
C SER A 163 -3.48 15.10 17.49
N VAL A 164 -2.96 14.71 18.66
CA VAL A 164 -1.88 13.73 18.84
C VAL A 164 -2.36 12.27 18.63
N ASP A 165 -3.66 12.06 18.39
CA ASP A 165 -4.26 10.73 18.21
C ASP A 165 -4.08 10.10 16.81
N ARG A 166 -3.23 10.67 15.96
CA ARG A 166 -3.05 10.23 14.56
C ARG A 166 -2.50 8.80 14.43
N GLN A 167 -1.61 8.39 15.33
CA GLN A 167 -1.09 7.01 15.30
C GLN A 167 -2.21 6.00 15.57
N ALA A 168 -3.17 6.35 16.44
CA ALA A 168 -4.34 5.52 16.70
C ALA A 168 -5.30 5.48 15.50
N GLU A 169 -5.50 6.60 14.79
CA GLU A 169 -6.28 6.63 13.55
C GLU A 169 -5.66 5.78 12.44
N ILE A 170 -4.34 5.93 12.22
CA ILE A 170 -3.56 5.15 11.26
C ILE A 170 -3.65 3.66 11.57
N GLN A 171 -3.51 3.30 12.86
CA GLN A 171 -3.61 1.92 13.31
C GLN A 171 -5.02 1.37 13.13
N ALA A 172 -6.05 2.09 13.58
CA ALA A 172 -7.44 1.66 13.49
C ALA A 172 -7.87 1.44 12.03
N GLU A 173 -7.40 2.28 11.12
CA GLU A 173 -7.69 2.12 9.70
C GLU A 173 -6.98 0.91 9.11
N ARG A 174 -5.70 0.69 9.43
CA ARG A 174 -4.99 -0.53 9.04
C ARG A 174 -5.73 -1.75 9.56
N ASP A 175 -6.13 -1.77 10.82
CA ASP A 175 -6.87 -2.88 11.43
C ASP A 175 -8.18 -3.11 10.69
N THR A 176 -8.85 -2.03 10.28
CA THR A 176 -10.09 -2.11 9.47
C THR A 176 -9.85 -2.74 8.10
N LEU A 177 -8.83 -2.28 7.36
CA LEU A 177 -8.46 -2.86 6.05
C LEU A 177 -8.11 -4.33 6.19
N THR A 178 -7.39 -4.66 7.26
CA THR A 178 -6.89 -6.00 7.54
C THR A 178 -8.01 -6.95 7.94
N GLU A 179 -8.98 -6.50 8.75
CA GLU A 179 -10.22 -7.23 9.01
C GLU A 179 -11.05 -7.44 7.75
N GLU A 180 -11.15 -6.42 6.89
CA GLU A 180 -11.87 -6.54 5.61
C GLU A 180 -11.19 -7.57 4.69
N ALA A 181 -9.86 -7.58 4.60
CA ALA A 181 -9.09 -8.59 3.88
C ALA A 181 -9.37 -10.00 4.46
N ARG A 182 -9.36 -10.15 5.79
CA ARG A 182 -9.67 -11.42 6.46
C ARG A 182 -11.09 -11.90 6.15
N LYS A 183 -12.09 -11.03 6.19
CA LYS A 183 -13.48 -11.37 5.84
C LYS A 183 -13.60 -11.84 4.39
N ARG A 184 -12.81 -11.26 3.48
CA ARG A 184 -12.74 -11.70 2.07
C ARG A 184 -12.08 -13.07 1.92
N ASN A 185 -11.06 -13.38 2.72
CA ASN A 185 -10.47 -14.72 2.76
C ASN A 185 -11.47 -15.78 3.21
N THR A 186 -12.22 -15.53 4.28
CA THR A 186 -13.21 -16.49 4.77
C THR A 186 -14.38 -16.66 3.80
N ALA A 187 -14.76 -15.61 3.07
CA ALA A 187 -15.81 -15.68 2.07
C ALA A 187 -15.42 -16.53 0.84
N ASN A 188 -14.16 -16.43 0.39
CA ASN A 188 -13.66 -17.26 -0.70
C ASN A 188 -13.45 -18.73 -0.29
N ALA A 189 -13.20 -19.01 0.99
CA ALA A 189 -13.04 -20.38 1.50
C ALA A 189 -14.37 -21.12 1.78
N ALA A 190 -15.51 -20.44 1.68
CA ALA A 190 -16.83 -20.99 2.04
C ALA A 190 -17.70 -21.42 0.83
N VAL A 191 -17.12 -21.50 -0.37
CA VAL A 191 -17.80 -21.93 -1.61
C VAL A 191 -17.19 -23.22 -2.13
#